data_AF-A0A8T0E784-F1
#
_entry.id   AF-A0A8T0E784-F1
#
_cell.length_a   1.000
_cell.length_b   1.000
_cell.length_c   1.000
_cell.angle_alpha   90.00
_cell.angle_beta   90.00
_cell.angle_gamma   90.00
#
_symmetry.space_group_name_H-M   'P 1'
#
loop_
_entity.id
_entity.type
_entity.pdbx_description
1 polymer ?
#
loop_
_entity_poly.entity_id
_entity_poly.type
_entity_poly.pdbx_seq_one_letter_code
_entity_poly.pdbx_strand_id
1 'polypeptide(L)'
;MDILKPKLVWIEGRCYRQLPIRKTEIEHEEDEFIQPMKPQIRRDEDFEDTDLSVKHQGDKFFIVITIPKELIKFIIGSKADISITGKSVSSVVRAYHRIENIVEDVRWRVMEYTHFISIPMNDENIIEKYLKFKDDVLRTCRGSTGISEQIFISPAELHLTIVMLTLLTKREKEEAAAILQKTRNEILQLLDRKPLQIEIKGVEYMNDEPEEVRILYGKVQEKENNNCLQIIANKLADTFSMSPLGRKEASDDPNNVKLHVTLMRGKPGVKGYREPFDASQILEKYANYSFGQTTVSQIHVSIRFTSGKDSYYKPFYVLEL
;
A
#
# COMPACT_ATOMS: atom_id res chain seq x y z
N MET A 1 19.97 -14.35 27.41
CA MET A 1 20.51 -13.14 26.73
C MET A 1 20.60 -12.05 27.76
N ASP A 2 21.82 -11.59 28.06
CA ASP A 2 22.09 -10.63 29.12
C ASP A 2 21.95 -9.19 28.58
N ILE A 3 20.82 -8.56 28.89
CA ILE A 3 20.42 -7.22 28.39
C ILE A 3 21.38 -6.12 28.88
N LEU A 4 22.26 -6.45 29.83
CA LEU A 4 23.13 -5.53 30.54
C LEU A 4 24.50 -5.30 29.87
N LYS A 5 24.87 -6.03 28.80
CA LYS A 5 26.15 -5.87 28.08
C LYS A 5 25.98 -5.98 26.55
N PRO A 6 25.49 -4.93 25.87
CA PRO A 6 25.37 -4.93 24.40
C PRO A 6 26.75 -4.99 23.72
N LYS A 7 26.81 -5.67 22.57
CA LYS A 7 28.05 -5.83 21.79
C LYS A 7 28.49 -4.46 21.24
N LEU A 8 29.76 -4.11 21.43
CA LEU A 8 30.31 -2.84 20.94
C LEU A 8 30.90 -3.01 19.54
N VAL A 9 30.64 -2.06 18.64
CA VAL A 9 31.15 -2.03 17.27
C VAL A 9 31.86 -0.71 17.03
N TRP A 10 33.04 -0.76 16.41
CA TRP A 10 33.84 0.43 16.10
C TRP A 10 33.83 0.67 14.59
N ILE A 11 33.41 1.87 14.18
CA ILE A 11 33.39 2.31 12.78
C ILE A 11 34.01 3.70 12.72
N GLU A 12 35.04 3.88 11.88
CA GLU A 12 35.74 5.16 11.65
C GLU A 12 36.11 5.89 12.96
N GLY A 13 36.65 5.16 13.93
CA GLY A 13 37.10 5.71 15.22
C GLY A 13 35.98 6.07 16.20
N ARG A 14 34.72 5.76 15.90
CA ARG A 14 33.58 5.96 16.80
C ARG A 14 33.00 4.62 17.27
N CYS A 15 32.69 4.54 18.56
CA CYS A 15 32.17 3.33 19.20
C CYS A 15 30.64 3.37 19.29
N TYR A 16 29.99 2.32 18.79
CA TYR A 16 28.56 2.14 18.76
C TYR A 16 28.16 0.91 19.60
N ARG A 17 27.01 0.99 20.27
CA ARG A 17 26.40 -0.17 20.95
C ARG A 17 25.45 -0.85 19.99
N GLN A 18 25.79 -2.06 19.57
CA GLN A 18 24.89 -2.94 18.82
C GLN A 18 23.85 -3.47 19.81
N LEU A 19 22.65 -2.87 19.78
CA LEU A 19 21.50 -3.44 20.46
C LEU A 19 21.18 -4.79 19.80
N PRO A 20 20.93 -5.86 20.58
CA PRO A 20 20.35 -7.06 20.01
C PRO A 20 18.96 -6.67 19.50
N ILE A 21 18.86 -6.40 18.21
CA ILE A 21 17.59 -6.48 17.51
C ILE A 21 17.19 -7.93 17.75
N ARG A 22 16.25 -8.17 18.67
CA ARG A 22 15.39 -9.34 18.50
C ARG A 22 14.92 -9.18 17.07
N LYS A 23 15.35 -10.08 16.19
CA LYS A 23 14.48 -10.53 15.11
C LYS A 23 13.25 -11.06 15.84
N THR A 24 12.40 -10.16 16.33
CA THR A 24 10.99 -10.42 16.36
C THR A 24 10.73 -10.68 14.91
N GLU A 25 10.61 -11.96 14.60
CA GLU A 25 9.85 -12.47 13.47
C GLU A 25 8.48 -11.81 13.60
N ILE A 26 8.39 -10.52 13.26
CA ILE A 26 7.18 -9.93 12.75
C ILE A 26 7.16 -10.53 11.36
N GLU A 27 6.55 -11.71 11.29
CA GLU A 27 6.31 -12.41 10.05
C GLU A 27 5.53 -11.43 9.18
N HIS A 28 6.24 -10.93 8.18
CA HIS A 28 5.70 -10.06 7.18
C HIS A 28 4.54 -10.80 6.49
N GLU A 29 3.34 -10.22 6.45
CA GLU A 29 2.56 -10.35 5.23
C GLU A 29 3.36 -9.59 4.16
N GLU A 30 4.33 -10.27 3.54
CA GLU A 30 4.84 -9.84 2.24
C GLU A 30 3.65 -10.01 1.28
N ASP A 31 2.84 -8.96 1.15
CA ASP A 31 2.10 -8.75 -0.08
C ASP A 31 3.18 -8.85 -1.19
N GLU A 32 3.15 -9.93 -2.00
CA GLU A 32 4.19 -10.32 -2.98
C GLU A 32 4.55 -9.22 -4.01
N PHE A 33 3.90 -8.07 -3.93
CA PHE A 33 4.14 -6.85 -4.68
C PHE A 33 5.26 -5.97 -4.14
N ILE A 34 5.73 -6.20 -2.90
CA ILE A 34 6.77 -5.36 -2.30
C ILE A 34 8.11 -6.09 -2.40
N GLN A 35 8.77 -6.02 -3.56
CA GLN A 35 10.20 -6.32 -3.58
C GLN A 35 10.93 -5.28 -2.70
N PRO A 36 11.78 -5.71 -1.74
CA PRO A 36 12.53 -4.78 -0.90
C PRO A 36 13.55 -4.03 -1.76
N MET A 37 13.19 -2.82 -2.19
CA MET A 37 14.09 -1.94 -2.93
C MET A 37 15.28 -1.56 -2.03
N LYS A 38 16.49 -1.68 -2.58
CA LYS A 38 17.73 -1.26 -1.89
C LYS A 38 17.64 0.23 -1.54
N PRO A 39 18.10 0.64 -0.35
CA PRO A 39 18.01 2.05 0.05
C PRO A 39 18.87 2.87 -0.89
N GLN A 40 18.28 3.89 -1.52
CA GLN A 40 19.08 4.95 -2.13
C GLN A 40 19.52 5.86 -0.99
N ILE A 41 20.71 5.60 -0.45
CA ILE A 41 21.34 6.48 0.52
C ILE A 41 21.68 7.80 -0.22
N ARG A 42 20.88 8.85 -0.02
CA ARG A 42 21.25 10.21 -0.45
C ARG A 42 22.51 10.63 0.29
N ARG A 43 23.47 11.23 -0.42
CA ARG A 43 24.73 11.67 0.20
C ARG A 43 24.46 12.94 1.01
N ASP A 44 25.25 13.14 2.07
CA ASP A 44 25.16 14.33 2.96
C ASP A 44 25.30 15.68 2.18
N GLU A 45 25.75 15.64 0.92
CA GLU A 45 25.93 16.79 0.01
C GLU A 45 24.70 17.13 -0.84
N ASP A 46 23.64 16.30 -0.83
CA ASP A 46 22.45 16.45 -1.70
C ASP A 46 21.32 17.30 -1.06
N PHE A 47 21.55 17.91 0.11
CA PHE A 47 20.53 18.64 0.86
C PHE A 47 20.60 20.16 0.60
N GLU A 48 19.69 20.69 -0.22
CA GLU A 48 19.44 22.13 -0.30
C GLU A 48 18.53 22.60 0.85
N ASP A 49 18.99 23.62 1.57
CA ASP A 49 18.61 23.99 2.95
C ASP A 49 17.38 24.94 2.99
N THR A 50 16.29 24.63 2.29
CA THR A 50 15.33 25.68 1.90
C THR A 50 14.09 25.94 2.76
N ASP A 51 13.79 25.21 3.85
CA ASP A 51 12.62 25.59 4.69
C ASP A 51 12.60 25.08 6.16
N LEU A 52 13.75 24.65 6.71
CA LEU A 52 13.77 24.14 8.09
C LEU A 52 13.69 25.28 9.13
N SER A 53 12.62 25.28 9.93
CA SER A 53 12.38 26.25 11.02
C SER A 53 13.28 26.00 12.24
N VAL A 54 14.59 26.19 12.08
CA VAL A 54 15.58 26.06 13.16
C VAL A 54 15.44 27.23 14.13
N LYS A 55 15.14 26.92 15.39
CA LYS A 55 15.05 27.89 16.49
C LYS A 55 16.37 27.98 17.22
N HIS A 56 16.57 29.07 17.94
CA HIS A 56 17.80 29.31 18.71
C HIS A 56 17.46 29.76 20.12
N GLN A 57 18.21 29.25 21.10
CA GLN A 57 18.15 29.66 22.50
C GLN A 57 19.58 29.69 23.08
N GLY A 58 20.08 30.89 23.39
CA GLY A 58 21.41 31.07 23.98
C GLY A 58 22.55 30.99 22.97
N ASP A 59 23.30 29.88 22.97
CA ASP A 59 24.33 29.54 21.95
C ASP A 59 23.99 28.21 21.24
N LYS A 60 22.73 27.77 21.36
CA LYS A 60 22.27 26.46 20.89
C LYS A 60 21.15 26.61 19.89
N PHE A 61 21.25 25.84 18.81
CA PHE A 61 20.24 25.70 17.79
C PHE A 61 19.44 24.43 18.04
N PHE A 62 18.14 24.47 17.77
CA PHE A 62 17.30 23.29 17.90
C PHE A 62 16.16 23.27 16.88
N ILE A 63 15.74 22.06 16.51
CA ILE A 63 14.54 21.79 15.72
C ILE A 63 13.70 20.74 16.45
N VAL A 64 12.38 20.93 16.44
CA VAL A 64 11.42 19.97 17.00
C VAL A 64 10.72 19.29 15.84
N ILE A 65 10.79 17.96 15.80
CA ILE A 65 10.18 17.16 14.76
C ILE A 65 9.02 16.34 15.32
N THR A 66 7.96 16.24 14.54
CA THR A 66 6.78 15.43 14.89
C THR A 66 6.86 14.12 14.14
N ILE A 67 7.09 13.02 14.85
CA ILE A 67 7.18 11.68 14.28
C ILE A 67 6.02 10.82 14.83
N PRO A 68 5.36 10.02 13.99
CA PRO A 68 4.33 9.06 14.44
C PRO A 68 4.87 8.15 15.55
N LYS A 69 4.07 7.91 16.60
CA LYS A 69 4.49 7.17 17.80
C LYS A 69 4.96 5.75 17.46
N GLU A 70 4.37 5.18 16.42
CA GLU A 70 4.68 3.87 15.85
C GLU A 70 6.12 3.80 15.33
N LEU A 71 6.69 4.92 14.88
CA LEU A 71 8.04 5.04 14.35
C LEU A 71 9.07 5.45 15.42
N ILE A 72 8.66 6.18 16.46
CA ILE A 72 9.56 6.68 17.53
C ILE A 72 10.35 5.52 18.18
N LYS A 73 9.72 4.35 18.35
CA LYS A 73 10.34 3.15 18.94
C LYS A 73 11.59 2.68 18.22
N PHE A 74 11.72 2.97 16.92
CA PHE A 74 12.87 2.59 16.10
C PHE A 74 14.00 3.63 16.11
N ILE A 75 13.75 4.82 16.66
CA ILE A 75 14.71 5.93 16.69
C ILE A 75 15.30 6.09 18.10
N ILE A 76 14.45 6.38 19.09
CA ILE A 76 14.87 6.67 20.48
C ILE A 76 14.25 5.74 21.52
N GLY A 77 13.38 4.81 21.11
CA GLY A 77 12.67 3.89 22.01
C GLY A 77 11.29 4.40 22.43
N SER A 78 10.84 4.11 23.65
CA SER A 78 9.43 4.20 24.03
C SER A 78 8.98 5.52 24.69
N LYS A 79 9.82 6.56 24.74
CA LYS A 79 9.45 7.85 25.37
C LYS A 79 9.97 9.07 24.61
N ALA A 80 9.07 10.06 24.51
CA ALA A 80 9.27 11.48 24.22
C ALA A 80 9.16 11.97 22.77
N ASP A 81 8.85 13.26 22.67
CA ASP A 81 8.99 14.10 21.48
C ASP A 81 10.47 14.22 21.10
N ILE A 82 10.77 14.25 19.80
CA ILE A 82 12.15 14.34 19.32
C ILE A 82 12.52 15.81 19.11
N SER A 83 13.40 16.31 19.96
CA SER A 83 14.06 17.61 19.79
C SER A 83 15.54 17.41 19.46
N ILE A 84 15.97 17.89 18.30
CA ILE A 84 17.38 17.86 17.89
C ILE A 84 18.01 19.17 18.33
N THR A 85 19.09 19.13 19.10
CA THR A 85 19.82 20.33 19.56
C THR A 85 21.30 20.23 19.20
N GLY A 86 21.90 21.33 18.75
CA GLY A 86 23.29 21.38 18.30
C GLY A 86 23.94 22.75 18.52
N LYS A 87 25.26 22.80 18.32
CA LYS A 87 26.08 24.03 18.46
C LYS A 87 26.08 24.91 17.21
N SER A 88 25.61 24.37 16.09
CA SER A 88 25.48 25.09 14.82
C SER A 88 24.24 24.61 14.06
N VAL A 89 23.69 25.48 13.21
CA VAL A 89 22.56 25.14 12.33
C VAL A 89 22.88 23.91 11.48
N SER A 90 24.05 23.86 10.84
CA SER A 90 24.46 22.74 9.98
C SER A 90 24.52 21.40 10.74
N SER A 91 24.87 21.41 12.03
CA SER A 91 24.87 20.17 12.84
C SER A 91 23.45 19.66 13.12
N VAL A 92 22.51 20.59 13.32
CA VAL A 92 21.10 20.29 13.57
C VAL A 92 20.42 19.78 12.30
N VAL A 93 20.66 20.46 11.17
CA VAL A 93 20.15 20.08 9.84
C VAL A 93 20.65 18.69 9.44
N ARG A 94 21.94 18.40 9.61
CA ARG A 94 22.48 17.07 9.30
C ARG A 94 21.86 15.97 10.16
N ALA A 95 21.65 16.24 11.46
CA ALA A 95 21.00 15.29 12.34
C ALA A 95 19.51 15.10 11.98
N TYR A 96 18.83 16.17 11.55
CA TYR A 96 17.46 16.12 11.05
C TYR A 96 17.34 15.17 9.85
N HIS A 97 18.14 15.37 8.80
CA HIS A 97 18.08 14.52 7.61
C HIS A 97 18.43 13.06 7.90
N ARG A 98 19.35 12.79 8.83
CA ARG A 98 19.63 11.41 9.27
C ARG A 98 18.43 10.75 9.93
N ILE A 99 17.68 11.50 10.75
CA ILE A 99 16.47 10.97 11.37
C ILE A 99 15.37 10.78 10.32
N GLU A 100 15.18 11.72 9.40
CA GLU A 100 14.22 11.58 8.29
C GLU A 100 14.50 10.33 7.44
N ASN A 101 15.76 10.08 7.08
CA ASN A 101 16.12 8.87 6.34
C ASN A 101 15.78 7.58 7.12
N ILE A 102 16.02 7.56 8.44
CA ILE A 102 15.65 6.42 9.30
C ILE A 102 14.12 6.26 9.35
N VAL A 103 13.38 7.36 9.50
CA VAL A 103 11.91 7.38 9.51
C VAL A 103 11.37 6.83 8.20
N GLU A 104 11.91 7.26 7.06
CA GLU A 104 11.54 6.82 5.73
C GLU A 104 11.84 5.32 5.54
N ASP A 105 13.06 4.88 5.88
CA ASP A 105 13.44 3.47 5.79
C ASP A 105 12.55 2.58 6.67
N VAL A 106 12.28 2.98 7.91
CA VAL A 106 11.41 2.21 8.82
C VAL A 106 9.96 2.19 8.31
N ARG A 107 9.44 3.34 7.84
CA ARG A 107 8.08 3.43 7.29
C ARG A 107 7.89 2.49 6.12
N TRP A 108 8.86 2.37 5.22
CA TRP A 108 8.68 1.59 3.99
C TRP A 108 9.23 0.16 4.05
N ARG A 109 10.11 -0.17 5.01
CA ARG A 109 10.67 -1.54 5.16
C ARG A 109 10.03 -2.34 6.29
N VAL A 110 9.48 -1.67 7.30
CA VAL A 110 9.05 -2.31 8.55
C VAL A 110 7.58 -2.13 8.81
N MET A 111 7.01 -0.97 8.48
CA MET A 111 5.58 -0.74 8.68
C MET A 111 4.77 -1.38 7.57
N GLU A 112 3.67 -2.00 7.95
CA GLU A 112 2.66 -2.49 7.02
C GLU A 112 1.84 -1.32 6.45
N TYR A 113 1.29 -1.53 5.26
CA TYR A 113 0.24 -0.65 4.77
C TYR A 113 -0.95 -0.68 5.71
N THR A 114 -1.56 0.48 5.93
CA THR A 114 -2.68 0.64 6.85
C THR A 114 -3.95 1.09 6.13
N HIS A 115 -3.80 1.72 4.97
CA HIS A 115 -4.89 2.24 4.16
C HIS A 115 -4.59 2.01 2.69
N PHE A 116 -5.59 2.20 1.85
CA PHE A 116 -5.44 2.16 0.41
C PHE A 116 -6.51 3.01 -0.26
N ILE A 117 -6.22 3.48 -1.47
CA ILE A 117 -7.16 4.15 -2.34
C ILE A 117 -7.78 3.09 -3.24
N SER A 118 -9.11 3.01 -3.26
CA SER A 118 -9.80 2.01 -4.06
C SER A 118 -11.10 2.51 -4.68
N ILE A 119 -11.55 1.79 -5.71
CA ILE A 119 -12.90 1.87 -6.26
C ILE A 119 -13.63 0.59 -5.84
N PRO A 120 -14.77 0.67 -5.12
CA PRO A 120 -15.59 -0.50 -4.81
C PRO A 120 -16.08 -1.19 -6.08
N MET A 121 -16.07 -2.52 -6.09
CA MET A 121 -16.48 -3.36 -7.23
C MET A 121 -17.46 -4.45 -6.77
N ASN A 122 -18.36 -4.08 -5.86
CA ASN A 122 -19.24 -4.96 -5.11
C ASN A 122 -20.73 -4.64 -5.34
N ASP A 123 -21.08 -4.05 -6.49
CA ASP A 123 -22.47 -3.88 -6.90
C ASP A 123 -23.20 -5.23 -6.95
N GLU A 124 -24.51 -5.24 -6.67
CA GLU A 124 -25.31 -6.47 -6.59
C GLU A 124 -25.18 -7.36 -7.83
N ASN A 125 -25.15 -6.76 -9.03
CA ASN A 125 -25.00 -7.48 -10.29
C ASN A 125 -23.61 -8.16 -10.45
N ILE A 126 -22.57 -7.58 -9.85
CA ILE A 126 -21.21 -8.12 -9.83
C ILE A 126 -21.12 -9.23 -8.78
N ILE A 127 -21.66 -8.98 -7.58
CA ILE A 127 -21.72 -9.99 -6.51
C ILE A 127 -22.45 -11.25 -6.98
N GLU A 128 -23.61 -11.13 -7.64
CA GLU A 128 -24.38 -12.28 -8.12
C GLU A 128 -23.55 -13.15 -9.09
N LYS A 129 -22.90 -12.52 -10.06
CA LYS A 129 -22.06 -13.22 -11.04
C LYS A 129 -20.78 -13.77 -10.42
N TYR A 130 -20.17 -13.05 -9.48
CA TYR A 130 -19.02 -13.53 -8.71
C TYR A 130 -19.37 -14.78 -7.89
N LEU A 131 -20.51 -14.78 -7.20
CA LEU A 131 -20.99 -15.93 -6.44
C LEU A 131 -21.29 -17.12 -7.36
N LYS A 132 -21.89 -16.89 -8.53
CA LYS A 132 -22.08 -17.93 -9.55
C LYS A 132 -20.76 -18.51 -10.03
N PHE A 133 -19.77 -17.66 -10.32
CA PHE A 133 -18.41 -18.08 -10.65
C PHE A 133 -17.81 -18.94 -9.54
N LYS A 134 -17.89 -18.49 -8.28
CA LYS A 134 -17.42 -19.22 -7.10
C LYS A 134 -18.05 -20.61 -7.01
N ASP A 135 -19.37 -20.69 -7.09
CA ASP A 135 -20.11 -21.96 -6.99
C ASP A 135 -19.74 -22.92 -8.12
N ASP A 136 -19.62 -22.42 -9.35
CA ASP A 136 -19.24 -23.24 -10.50
C ASP A 136 -17.77 -23.70 -10.43
N VAL A 137 -16.84 -22.88 -9.95
CA VAL A 137 -15.44 -23.28 -9.72
C VAL A 137 -15.37 -24.35 -8.62
N LEU A 138 -16.05 -24.15 -7.49
CA LEU A 138 -16.09 -25.13 -6.40
C LEU A 138 -16.73 -26.47 -6.82
N ARG A 139 -17.63 -26.45 -7.81
CA ARG A 139 -18.25 -27.65 -8.37
C ARG A 139 -17.37 -28.34 -9.42
N THR A 140 -16.75 -27.57 -10.33
CA THR A 140 -16.12 -28.11 -11.54
C THR A 140 -14.60 -28.20 -11.48
N CYS A 141 -13.96 -27.51 -10.54
CA CYS A 141 -12.50 -27.47 -10.36
C CYS A 141 -12.06 -28.04 -8.99
N ARG A 142 -12.97 -28.69 -8.24
CA ARG A 142 -12.69 -29.23 -6.90
C ARG A 142 -11.51 -30.20 -6.82
N GLY A 143 -11.18 -30.86 -7.93
CA GLY A 143 -10.04 -31.80 -8.01
C GLY A 143 -8.68 -31.13 -8.17
N SER A 144 -8.63 -29.83 -8.48
CA SER A 144 -7.38 -29.08 -8.57
C SER A 144 -6.83 -28.75 -7.18
N THR A 145 -5.51 -28.81 -7.06
CA THR A 145 -4.80 -28.57 -5.81
C THR A 145 -5.10 -27.17 -5.26
N GLY A 146 -5.33 -27.06 -3.95
CA GLY A 146 -5.49 -25.76 -3.25
C GLY A 146 -6.88 -25.10 -3.38
N ILE A 147 -7.73 -25.54 -4.31
CA ILE A 147 -9.07 -24.96 -4.50
C ILE A 147 -9.99 -25.28 -3.32
N SER A 148 -10.47 -24.24 -2.64
CA SER A 148 -11.42 -24.36 -1.52
C SER A 148 -12.21 -23.07 -1.34
N GLU A 149 -13.28 -23.11 -0.55
CA GLU A 149 -14.13 -21.92 -0.35
C GLU A 149 -13.37 -20.74 0.29
N GLN A 150 -12.38 -21.02 1.14
CA GLN A 150 -11.67 -20.01 1.93
C GLN A 150 -10.73 -19.12 1.11
N ILE A 151 -10.37 -19.54 -0.12
CA ILE A 151 -9.48 -18.74 -0.97
C ILE A 151 -10.26 -17.72 -1.81
N PHE A 152 -11.59 -17.72 -1.78
CA PHE A 152 -12.40 -16.71 -2.46
C PHE A 152 -12.50 -15.45 -1.60
N ILE A 153 -12.27 -14.29 -2.21
CA ILE A 153 -12.46 -12.99 -1.56
C ILE A 153 -13.93 -12.83 -1.13
N SER A 154 -14.17 -12.17 -0.01
CA SER A 154 -15.53 -11.84 0.40
C SER A 154 -16.21 -11.00 -0.69
N PRO A 155 -17.44 -11.31 -1.11
CA PRO A 155 -18.12 -10.54 -2.16
C PRO A 155 -18.24 -9.05 -1.83
N ALA A 156 -18.45 -8.74 -0.54
CA ALA A 156 -18.52 -7.37 -0.06
C ALA A 156 -17.17 -6.64 -0.18
N GLU A 157 -16.04 -7.35 -0.20
CA GLU A 157 -14.69 -6.81 -0.28
C GLU A 157 -14.16 -6.68 -1.71
N LEU A 158 -14.93 -6.99 -2.75
CA LEU A 158 -14.47 -6.82 -4.13
C LEU A 158 -14.17 -5.34 -4.42
N HIS A 159 -12.94 -5.05 -4.83
CA HIS A 159 -12.49 -3.69 -5.13
C HIS A 159 -11.35 -3.67 -6.15
N LEU A 160 -11.15 -2.49 -6.73
CA LEU A 160 -9.99 -2.13 -7.52
C LEU A 160 -9.06 -1.27 -6.66
N THR A 161 -7.86 -1.76 -6.39
CA THR A 161 -6.83 -1.00 -5.64
C THR A 161 -6.06 -0.08 -6.57
N ILE A 162 -5.89 1.18 -6.16
CA ILE A 162 -5.17 2.21 -6.92
C ILE A 162 -3.85 2.60 -6.26
N VAL A 163 -3.86 2.85 -4.93
CA VAL A 163 -2.66 3.28 -4.19
C VAL A 163 -2.63 2.63 -2.81
N MET A 164 -1.49 2.07 -2.42
CA MET A 164 -1.25 1.59 -1.06
C MET A 164 -0.66 2.70 -0.18
N LEU A 165 -1.16 2.84 1.05
CA LEU A 165 -0.83 3.95 1.96
C LEU A 165 -0.47 3.46 3.36
N THR A 166 0.50 4.14 3.97
CA THR A 166 0.86 3.97 5.39
C THR A 166 0.56 5.25 6.14
N LEU A 167 -0.65 5.37 6.71
CA LEU A 167 -1.14 6.56 7.42
C LEU A 167 -1.19 6.28 8.93
N LEU A 168 -0.19 6.77 9.65
CA LEU A 168 0.07 6.44 11.06
C LEU A 168 -0.57 7.43 12.03
N THR A 169 -0.87 8.65 11.57
CA THR A 169 -1.46 9.69 12.42
C THR A 169 -2.78 10.20 11.86
N LYS A 170 -3.62 10.79 12.72
CA LYS A 170 -4.85 11.47 12.29
C LYS A 170 -4.56 12.55 11.23
N ARG A 171 -3.47 13.31 11.40
CA ARG A 171 -3.03 14.34 10.45
C ARG A 171 -2.74 13.76 9.07
N GLU A 172 -2.02 12.64 9.00
CA GLU A 172 -1.72 11.97 7.73
C GLU A 172 -2.98 11.47 7.02
N LYS A 173 -3.99 11.00 7.77
CA LYS A 173 -5.27 10.60 7.20
C LYS A 173 -6.04 11.81 6.63
N GLU A 174 -6.10 12.90 7.37
CA GLU A 174 -6.72 14.17 6.92
C GLU A 174 -6.00 14.74 5.70
N GLU A 175 -4.66 14.64 5.65
CA GLU A 175 -3.85 15.05 4.51
C GLU A 175 -4.12 14.19 3.26
N ALA A 176 -4.20 12.86 3.41
CA ALA A 176 -4.57 11.96 2.31
C ALA A 176 -5.96 12.30 1.75
N ALA A 177 -6.94 12.56 2.62
CA ALA A 177 -8.28 13.00 2.22
C ALA A 177 -8.24 14.34 1.46
N ALA A 178 -7.45 15.29 1.94
CA ALA A 178 -7.29 16.59 1.29
C ALA A 178 -6.62 16.49 -0.09
N ILE A 179 -5.61 15.63 -0.24
CA ILE A 179 -4.97 15.37 -1.54
C ILE A 179 -5.99 14.77 -2.52
N LEU A 180 -6.70 13.72 -2.11
CA LEU A 180 -7.72 13.09 -2.95
C LEU A 180 -8.85 14.06 -3.31
N GLN A 181 -9.30 14.91 -2.38
CA GLN A 181 -10.33 15.91 -2.67
C GLN A 181 -9.87 16.95 -3.72
N LYS A 182 -8.59 17.33 -3.72
CA LYS A 182 -8.05 18.29 -4.69
C LYS A 182 -8.07 17.76 -6.12
N THR A 183 -7.92 16.45 -6.31
CA THR A 183 -7.93 15.84 -7.66
C THR A 183 -9.33 15.72 -8.26
N ARG A 184 -10.39 15.91 -7.47
CA ARG A 184 -11.80 15.74 -7.88
C ARG A 184 -12.16 16.47 -9.16
N ASN A 185 -11.89 17.78 -9.22
CA ASN A 185 -12.31 18.60 -10.37
C ASN A 185 -11.54 18.19 -11.63
N GLU A 186 -10.29 17.78 -11.49
CA GLU A 186 -9.46 17.32 -12.61
C GLU A 186 -9.95 15.97 -13.14
N ILE A 187 -10.37 15.06 -12.25
CA ILE A 187 -11.02 13.79 -12.63
C ILE A 187 -12.33 14.08 -13.38
N LEU A 188 -13.17 14.97 -12.85
CA LEU A 188 -14.44 15.31 -13.49
C LEU A 188 -14.27 15.98 -14.85
N GLN A 189 -13.24 16.81 -15.02
CA GLN A 189 -12.89 17.41 -16.30
C GLN A 189 -12.40 16.35 -17.29
N LEU A 190 -11.54 15.43 -16.86
CA LEU A 190 -11.06 14.33 -17.70
C LEU A 190 -12.21 13.43 -18.20
N LEU A 191 -13.24 13.26 -17.38
CA LEU A 191 -14.44 12.50 -17.72
C LEU A 191 -15.47 13.28 -18.54
N ASP A 192 -15.21 14.55 -18.90
CA ASP A 192 -16.21 15.46 -19.47
C ASP A 192 -17.52 15.51 -18.65
N ARG A 193 -17.42 15.29 -17.33
CA ARG A 193 -18.56 15.11 -16.41
C ARG A 193 -19.53 13.99 -16.82
N LYS A 194 -19.07 13.03 -17.62
CA LYS A 194 -19.82 11.82 -17.99
C LYS A 194 -19.51 10.69 -17.00
N PRO A 195 -20.47 9.78 -16.76
CA PRO A 195 -20.23 8.62 -15.92
C PRO A 195 -19.16 7.69 -16.53
N LEU A 196 -18.15 7.31 -15.73
CA LEU A 196 -17.16 6.32 -16.14
C LEU A 196 -17.71 4.91 -15.93
N GLN A 197 -18.00 4.20 -17.03
CA GLN A 197 -18.47 2.81 -16.98
C GLN A 197 -17.32 1.81 -17.20
N ILE A 198 -17.21 0.85 -16.29
CA ILE A 198 -16.18 -0.18 -16.31
C ILE A 198 -16.81 -1.57 -16.16
N GLU A 199 -16.13 -2.59 -16.68
CA GLU A 199 -16.52 -4.00 -16.63
C GLU A 199 -15.39 -4.84 -16.04
N ILE A 200 -15.73 -5.81 -15.20
CA ILE A 200 -14.82 -6.91 -14.87
C ILE A 200 -15.08 -8.05 -15.85
N LYS A 201 -14.11 -8.36 -16.70
CA LYS A 201 -14.25 -9.40 -17.73
C LYS A 201 -12.96 -10.20 -17.93
N GLY A 202 -13.10 -11.50 -17.79
CA GLY A 202 -12.00 -12.46 -17.88
C GLY A 202 -11.20 -12.52 -16.60
N VAL A 203 -10.38 -13.57 -16.51
CA VAL A 203 -9.51 -13.85 -15.36
C VAL A 203 -8.06 -13.91 -15.80
N GLU A 204 -7.17 -13.55 -14.89
CA GLU A 204 -5.72 -13.58 -15.05
C GLU A 204 -5.07 -13.75 -13.67
N TYR A 205 -3.76 -13.96 -13.64
CA TYR A 205 -2.99 -14.27 -12.43
C TYR A 205 -1.66 -13.50 -12.46
N MET A 206 -0.94 -13.52 -11.34
CA MET A 206 0.20 -12.61 -11.11
C MET A 206 1.58 -13.20 -11.32
N ASN A 207 1.68 -14.52 -11.18
CA ASN A 207 2.89 -15.30 -11.39
C ASN A 207 2.87 -15.96 -12.78
N ASP A 208 3.93 -16.70 -13.14
CA ASP A 208 4.08 -17.29 -14.47
C ASP A 208 3.43 -18.67 -14.65
N GLU A 209 3.20 -19.39 -13.55
CA GLU A 209 2.76 -20.80 -13.57
C GLU A 209 1.29 -20.94 -13.14
N PRO A 210 0.38 -21.39 -14.04
CA PRO A 210 -1.04 -21.51 -13.74
C PRO A 210 -1.37 -22.63 -12.74
N GLU A 211 -0.47 -23.60 -12.53
CA GLU A 211 -0.60 -24.64 -11.51
C GLU A 211 -0.22 -24.15 -10.09
N GLU A 212 0.52 -23.05 -9.99
CA GLU A 212 1.11 -22.55 -8.73
C GLU A 212 0.64 -21.11 -8.42
N VAL A 213 -0.62 -20.80 -8.73
CA VAL A 213 -1.18 -19.44 -8.59
C VAL A 213 -1.43 -19.09 -7.12
N ARG A 214 -1.03 -17.87 -6.73
CA ARG A 214 -1.37 -17.31 -5.40
C ARG A 214 -2.45 -16.26 -5.43
N ILE A 215 -2.58 -15.56 -6.55
CA ILE A 215 -3.58 -14.50 -6.76
C ILE A 215 -4.19 -14.69 -8.14
N LEU A 216 -5.50 -14.93 -8.16
CA LEU A 216 -6.32 -14.86 -9.37
C LEU A 216 -7.17 -13.60 -9.30
N TYR A 217 -7.16 -12.81 -10.37
CA TYR A 217 -7.89 -11.56 -10.45
C TYR A 217 -8.72 -11.46 -11.72
N GLY A 218 -9.76 -10.63 -11.65
CA GLY A 218 -10.56 -10.22 -12.78
C GLY A 218 -9.92 -9.02 -13.46
N LYS A 219 -9.87 -9.05 -14.79
CA LYS A 219 -9.39 -7.90 -15.59
C LYS A 219 -10.46 -6.83 -15.64
N VAL A 220 -10.03 -5.57 -15.55
CA VAL A 220 -10.92 -4.42 -15.62
C VAL A 220 -10.76 -3.76 -16.99
N GLN A 221 -11.88 -3.50 -17.66
CA GLN A 221 -11.92 -2.82 -18.95
C GLN A 221 -12.94 -1.68 -18.92
N GLU A 222 -12.65 -0.60 -19.64
CA GLU A 222 -13.61 0.49 -19.83
C GLU A 222 -14.56 0.19 -20.98
N LYS A 223 -15.78 0.72 -20.89
CA LYS A 223 -16.76 0.55 -21.96
C LYS A 223 -16.46 1.41 -23.20
N GLU A 224 -16.03 2.66 -22.98
CA GLU A 224 -15.77 3.63 -24.07
C GLU A 224 -14.32 3.58 -24.59
N ASN A 225 -13.45 2.72 -24.03
CA ASN A 225 -12.04 2.54 -24.41
C ASN A 225 -11.24 3.85 -24.56
N ASN A 226 -11.55 4.85 -23.75
CA ASN A 226 -10.87 6.15 -23.76
C ASN A 226 -9.69 6.23 -22.78
N ASN A 227 -9.43 5.15 -22.04
CA ASN A 227 -8.35 4.97 -21.08
C ASN A 227 -8.42 5.92 -19.86
N CYS A 228 -9.60 6.47 -19.58
CA CYS A 228 -9.80 7.42 -18.48
C CYS A 228 -9.48 6.82 -17.10
N LEU A 229 -9.87 5.58 -16.83
CA LEU A 229 -9.59 4.86 -15.58
C LEU A 229 -8.08 4.74 -15.34
N GLN A 230 -7.31 4.35 -16.37
CA GLN A 230 -5.86 4.23 -16.24
C GLN A 230 -5.21 5.60 -16.01
N ILE A 231 -5.65 6.64 -16.72
CA ILE A 231 -5.14 8.01 -16.52
C ILE A 231 -5.44 8.50 -15.09
N ILE A 232 -6.65 8.27 -14.58
CA ILE A 232 -7.02 8.59 -13.20
C ILE A 232 -6.13 7.82 -12.21
N ALA A 233 -5.99 6.52 -12.40
CA ALA A 233 -5.21 5.66 -11.52
C ALA A 233 -3.74 6.07 -11.45
N ASN A 234 -3.11 6.27 -12.61
CA ASN A 234 -1.72 6.70 -12.70
C ASN A 234 -1.52 8.07 -12.06
N LYS A 235 -2.44 9.01 -12.33
CA LYS A 235 -2.37 10.34 -11.74
C LYS A 235 -2.49 10.32 -10.22
N LEU A 236 -3.39 9.49 -9.67
CA LEU A 236 -3.48 9.29 -8.23
C LEU A 236 -2.21 8.65 -7.67
N ALA A 237 -1.69 7.58 -8.29
CA ALA A 237 -0.45 6.94 -7.87
C ALA A 237 0.73 7.91 -7.88
N ASP A 238 0.89 8.68 -8.96
CA ASP A 238 1.97 9.67 -9.07
C ASP A 238 1.81 10.77 -8.01
N THR A 239 0.61 11.33 -7.85
CA THR A 239 0.31 12.36 -6.83
C THR A 239 0.66 11.89 -5.42
N PHE A 240 0.26 10.67 -5.06
CA PHE A 240 0.54 10.13 -3.73
C PHE A 240 1.99 9.69 -3.56
N SER A 241 2.68 9.25 -4.62
CA SER A 241 4.11 8.91 -4.57
C SER A 241 5.02 10.13 -4.41
N MET A 242 4.56 11.31 -4.82
CA MET A 242 5.23 12.59 -4.56
C MET A 242 4.95 13.14 -3.16
N SER A 243 4.05 12.50 -2.39
CA SER A 243 3.73 12.85 -1.00
C SER A 243 4.46 11.92 -0.02
N PRO A 244 4.63 12.29 1.26
CA PRO A 244 5.20 11.40 2.28
C PRO A 244 4.24 10.25 2.69
N LEU A 245 3.06 10.16 2.09
CA LEU A 245 1.97 9.27 2.53
C LEU A 245 1.90 7.96 1.74
N GLY A 246 2.42 7.95 0.52
CA GLY A 246 2.36 6.82 -0.39
C GLY A 246 3.69 6.63 -1.11
N ARG A 247 3.87 5.46 -1.71
CA ARG A 247 5.04 5.14 -2.53
C ARG A 247 4.59 4.40 -3.78
N LYS A 248 5.28 4.64 -4.88
CA LYS A 248 5.08 3.84 -6.10
C LYS A 248 5.70 2.46 -5.90
N GLU A 249 4.89 1.42 -6.06
CA GLU A 249 5.37 0.04 -5.99
C GLU A 249 6.18 -0.30 -7.23
N ALA A 250 7.12 -1.24 -7.10
CA ALA A 250 7.83 -1.78 -8.25
C ALA A 250 6.87 -2.67 -9.04
N SER A 251 6.73 -2.41 -10.33
CA SER A 251 5.87 -3.16 -11.23
C SER A 251 6.60 -3.44 -12.54
N ASP A 252 6.15 -4.47 -13.26
CA ASP A 252 6.67 -4.80 -14.60
C ASP A 252 6.41 -3.67 -15.60
N ASP A 253 5.36 -2.87 -15.36
CA ASP A 253 5.10 -1.61 -16.02
C ASP A 253 5.25 -0.44 -15.03
N PRO A 254 6.40 0.24 -14.99
CA PRO A 254 6.65 1.32 -14.03
C PRO A 254 5.82 2.57 -14.30
N ASN A 255 5.13 2.66 -15.44
CA ASN A 255 4.33 3.82 -15.80
C ASN A 255 2.85 3.64 -15.48
N ASN A 256 2.37 2.39 -15.38
CA ASN A 256 0.95 2.09 -15.21
C ASN A 256 0.65 1.35 -13.91
N VAL A 257 -0.40 1.78 -13.22
CA VAL A 257 -1.03 1.01 -12.15
C VAL A 257 -1.62 -0.28 -12.74
N LYS A 258 -1.28 -1.45 -12.19
CA LYS A 258 -1.87 -2.74 -12.60
C LYS A 258 -3.31 -2.84 -12.10
N LEU A 259 -4.26 -2.43 -12.92
CA LEU A 259 -5.69 -2.41 -12.57
C LEU A 259 -6.27 -3.83 -12.58
N HIS A 260 -6.72 -4.28 -11.41
CA HIS A 260 -7.30 -5.61 -11.26
C HIS A 260 -8.24 -5.68 -10.04
N VAL A 261 -9.17 -6.65 -10.06
CA VAL A 261 -10.01 -6.99 -8.89
C VAL A 261 -9.62 -8.38 -8.42
N THR A 262 -9.06 -8.51 -7.21
CA THR A 262 -8.70 -9.83 -6.68
C THR A 262 -9.97 -10.66 -6.46
N LEU A 263 -10.00 -11.86 -7.05
CA LEU A 263 -11.14 -12.79 -6.96
C LEU A 263 -10.83 -13.95 -6.02
N MET A 264 -9.60 -14.45 -6.08
CA MET A 264 -9.12 -15.54 -5.25
C MET A 264 -7.71 -15.26 -4.78
N ARG A 265 -7.42 -15.63 -3.53
CA ARG A 265 -6.16 -15.42 -2.85
C ARG A 265 -5.81 -16.68 -2.05
N GLY A 266 -4.63 -17.23 -2.31
CA GLY A 266 -4.10 -18.42 -1.65
C GLY A 266 -4.11 -18.29 -0.13
N LYS A 267 -4.22 -19.43 0.56
CA LYS A 267 -4.28 -19.47 2.03
C LYS A 267 -3.00 -18.94 2.64
N PRO A 268 -3.04 -18.39 3.86
CA PRO A 268 -1.82 -18.11 4.62
C PRO A 268 -1.03 -19.41 4.81
N GLY A 269 0.21 -19.44 4.32
CA GLY A 269 1.14 -20.55 4.47
C GLY A 269 2.20 -20.28 5.54
N VAL A 270 3.27 -21.07 5.53
CA VAL A 270 4.36 -20.99 6.50
C VAL A 270 5.28 -19.81 6.19
N LYS A 271 5.69 -19.06 7.22
CA LYS A 271 6.58 -17.87 7.12
C LYS A 271 6.01 -16.71 6.28
N GLY A 272 4.68 -16.52 6.27
CA GLY A 272 4.04 -15.39 5.59
C GLY A 272 3.81 -15.57 4.08
N TYR A 273 4.37 -16.62 3.46
CA TYR A 273 4.08 -16.95 2.06
C TYR A 273 2.68 -17.55 1.92
N ARG A 274 2.01 -17.27 0.80
CA ARG A 274 0.71 -17.88 0.50
C ARG A 274 0.86 -19.26 -0.13
N GLU A 275 0.02 -20.19 0.31
CA GLU A 275 -0.11 -21.49 -0.33
C GLU A 275 -0.70 -21.31 -1.74
N PRO A 276 -0.03 -21.84 -2.78
CA PRO A 276 -0.51 -21.76 -4.14
C PRO A 276 -1.71 -22.69 -4.38
N PHE A 277 -2.44 -22.43 -5.46
CA PHE A 277 -3.52 -23.27 -5.97
C PHE A 277 -3.45 -23.38 -7.50
N ASP A 278 -3.91 -24.52 -8.01
CA ASP A 278 -3.95 -24.79 -9.44
C ASP A 278 -5.18 -24.11 -10.08
N ALA A 279 -4.92 -23.09 -10.88
CA ALA A 279 -5.91 -22.30 -11.59
C ALA A 279 -6.06 -22.71 -13.07
N SER A 280 -5.32 -23.72 -13.56
CA SER A 280 -5.29 -24.07 -15.00
C SER A 280 -6.68 -24.34 -15.57
N GLN A 281 -7.52 -25.10 -14.86
CA GLN A 281 -8.91 -25.34 -15.28
C GLN A 281 -9.80 -24.09 -15.21
N ILE A 282 -9.52 -23.19 -14.26
CA ILE A 282 -10.27 -21.94 -14.13
C ILE A 282 -9.97 -21.05 -15.32
N LEU A 283 -8.69 -20.92 -15.68
CA LEU A 283 -8.24 -20.15 -16.83
C LEU A 283 -8.85 -20.69 -18.13
N GLU A 284 -8.88 -22.00 -18.33
CA GLU A 284 -9.48 -22.62 -19.51
C GLU A 284 -10.98 -22.29 -19.65
N LYS A 285 -11.75 -22.43 -18.56
CA LYS A 285 -13.22 -22.28 -18.60
C LYS A 285 -13.70 -20.84 -18.50
N TYR A 286 -12.95 -19.98 -17.79
CA TYR A 286 -13.41 -18.65 -17.38
C TYR A 286 -12.55 -17.50 -17.91
N ALA A 287 -11.60 -17.76 -18.82
CA ALA A 287 -10.73 -16.75 -19.45
C ALA A 287 -11.46 -15.46 -19.90
N ASN A 288 -12.73 -15.58 -20.33
CA ASN A 288 -13.56 -14.49 -20.84
C ASN A 288 -14.86 -14.28 -20.05
N TYR A 289 -14.97 -14.82 -18.83
CA TYR A 289 -16.17 -14.71 -18.01
C TYR A 289 -16.48 -13.24 -17.67
N SER A 290 -17.71 -12.78 -17.92
CA SER A 290 -18.14 -11.42 -17.57
C SER A 290 -18.72 -11.42 -16.16
N PHE A 291 -18.02 -10.77 -15.23
CA PHE A 291 -18.46 -10.61 -13.84
C PHE A 291 -19.44 -9.44 -13.69
N GLY A 292 -19.55 -8.54 -14.67
CA GLY A 292 -20.52 -7.45 -14.63
C GLY A 292 -19.90 -6.07 -14.79
N GLN A 293 -20.78 -5.07 -14.84
CA GLN A 293 -20.45 -3.67 -15.11
C GLN A 293 -20.90 -2.79 -13.96
N THR A 294 -20.14 -1.73 -13.72
CA THR A 294 -20.47 -0.70 -12.74
C THR A 294 -20.15 0.69 -13.30
N THR A 295 -20.70 1.71 -12.65
CA THR A 295 -20.35 3.11 -12.87
C THR A 295 -19.49 3.58 -11.70
N VAL A 296 -18.28 4.06 -12.01
CA VAL A 296 -17.38 4.63 -11.01
C VAL A 296 -17.98 5.95 -10.51
N SER A 297 -18.61 5.90 -9.33
CA SER A 297 -19.22 7.05 -8.65
C SER A 297 -18.39 7.52 -7.46
N GLN A 298 -17.57 6.63 -6.88
CA GLN A 298 -16.85 6.88 -5.65
C GLN A 298 -15.42 6.34 -5.69
N ILE A 299 -14.51 7.08 -5.08
CA ILE A 299 -13.13 6.67 -4.78
C ILE A 299 -12.92 6.74 -3.27
N HIS A 300 -12.53 5.65 -2.65
CA HIS A 300 -12.45 5.49 -1.19
C HIS A 300 -11.00 5.57 -0.73
N VAL A 301 -10.77 6.20 0.42
CA VAL A 301 -9.59 5.94 1.26
C VAL A 301 -10.01 4.94 2.32
N SER A 302 -9.72 3.68 2.08
CA SER A 302 -10.17 2.54 2.89
C SER A 302 -9.14 2.18 3.95
N ILE A 303 -9.60 1.74 5.13
CA ILE A 303 -8.75 1.26 6.22
C ILE A 303 -8.58 -0.27 6.07
N ARG A 304 -7.34 -0.75 5.96
CA ARG A 304 -7.04 -2.19 5.88
C ARG A 304 -7.54 -2.93 7.13
N PHE A 305 -7.95 -4.19 6.93
CA PHE A 305 -8.35 -5.10 8.01
C PHE A 305 -9.54 -4.62 8.86
N THR A 306 -10.40 -3.77 8.30
CA THR A 306 -11.60 -3.30 8.99
C THR A 306 -12.81 -3.37 8.07
N SER A 307 -13.97 -3.69 8.62
CA SER A 307 -15.24 -3.70 7.89
C SER A 307 -16.12 -2.51 8.29
N GLY A 308 -16.74 -1.87 7.30
CA GLY A 308 -17.74 -0.83 7.41
C GLY A 308 -19.14 -1.39 7.67
N LYS A 309 -20.16 -0.52 7.61
CA LYS A 309 -21.56 -0.90 7.88
C LYS A 309 -22.17 -1.79 6.80
N ASP A 310 -21.67 -1.66 5.58
CA ASP A 310 -22.00 -2.43 4.38
C ASP A 310 -21.14 -3.70 4.23
N SER A 311 -20.30 -4.00 5.23
CA SER A 311 -19.31 -5.10 5.20
C SER A 311 -18.17 -4.91 4.18
N TYR A 312 -18.14 -3.80 3.42
CA TYR A 312 -16.96 -3.38 2.67
C TYR A 312 -15.88 -2.85 3.64
N TYR A 313 -14.70 -2.47 3.16
CA TYR A 313 -13.70 -1.84 4.00
C TYR A 313 -14.23 -0.54 4.62
N LYS A 314 -13.94 -0.30 5.89
CA LYS A 314 -14.36 0.96 6.53
C LYS A 314 -13.65 2.13 5.82
N PRO A 315 -14.39 3.08 5.21
CA PRO A 315 -13.75 4.24 4.62
C PRO A 315 -13.34 5.21 5.72
N PHE A 316 -12.12 5.75 5.61
CA PHE A 316 -11.75 6.98 6.30
C PHE A 316 -12.33 8.20 5.57
N TYR A 317 -12.29 8.18 4.24
CA TYR A 317 -12.79 9.25 3.38
C TYR A 317 -13.39 8.65 2.10
N VAL A 318 -14.46 9.27 1.59
CA VAL A 318 -15.08 8.90 0.32
C VAL A 318 -15.12 10.14 -0.56
N LEU A 319 -14.53 10.05 -1.74
CA LEU A 319 -14.61 11.05 -2.78
C LEU A 319 -15.76 10.68 -3.73
N GLU A 320 -16.81 11.49 -3.75
CA GLU A 320 -17.88 11.42 -4.75
C GLU A 320 -17.42 12.10 -6.05
N LEU A 321 -17.55 11.42 -7.19
CA LEU A 321 -17.23 11.96 -8.51
C LEU A 321 -18.39 12.73 -9.10
#